data_AF-A0A166DBQ9-F1
#
_entry.id   AF-A0A166DBQ9-F1
#
_cell.length_a   1.000
_cell.length_b   1.000
_cell.length_c   1.000
_cell.angle_alpha   90.00
_cell.angle_beta   90.00
_cell.angle_gamma   90.00
#
_symmetry.space_group_name_H-M   'P 1'
#
loop_
_entity.id
_entity.type
_entity.pdbx_description
1 polymer ?
#
loop_
_entity_poly.entity_id
_entity_poly.type
_entity_poly.pdbx_seq_one_letter_code
_entity_poly.pdbx_strand_id
1 'polypeptide(L)'
;MSKYTIKSIAEPSSATDDEIKNPSSDNIKEEVLLFQTGYLTVEKFKRERIGAIYDLKIPNFKVESALFENLINQYSSISYINFLEYGDKLLKYTIG
;
A
#
# COMPACT_ATOMS: atom_id res chain seq x y z
N MET A 1 25.10 9.82 -1.73
CA MET A 1 24.44 8.54 -1.34
C MET A 1 22.95 8.72 -1.50
N SER A 2 22.36 8.20 -2.56
CA SER A 2 20.91 8.05 -2.67
C SER A 2 20.70 6.84 -3.54
N LYS A 3 20.12 5.75 -3.03
CA LYS A 3 19.92 4.58 -3.88
C LYS A 3 18.63 3.79 -3.67
N TYR A 4 17.86 4.08 -2.63
CA TYR A 4 16.54 3.46 -2.44
C TYR A 4 15.56 4.50 -1.90
N THR A 5 14.73 5.04 -2.79
CA THR A 5 13.50 5.71 -2.39
C THR A 5 12.49 4.61 -2.13
N ILE A 6 12.30 4.23 -0.86
CA ILE A 6 11.27 3.27 -0.48
C ILE A 6 9.95 4.03 -0.47
N LYS A 7 9.14 3.86 -1.52
CA LYS A 7 7.75 4.36 -1.55
C LYS A 7 6.96 3.54 -0.53
N SER A 8 6.30 4.19 0.43
CA SER A 8 5.44 3.47 1.36
C SER A 8 4.23 2.87 0.61
N ILE A 9 3.91 1.61 0.87
CA ILE A 9 2.67 0.99 0.39
C ILE A 9 1.43 1.69 0.97
N ALA A 10 1.58 2.38 2.11
CA ALA A 10 0.54 3.16 2.77
C ALA A 10 0.50 4.64 2.33
N GLU A 11 1.39 5.08 1.42
CA GLU A 11 1.27 6.42 0.84
C GLU A 11 0.02 6.53 -0.04
N PRO A 12 -0.64 7.71 -0.08
CA PRO A 12 -1.71 7.96 -1.03
C PRO A 12 -1.27 7.63 -2.46
N SER A 13 -2.05 6.83 -3.17
CA SER A 13 -1.76 6.41 -4.54
C SER A 13 -2.88 6.80 -5.49
N SER A 14 -2.58 6.90 -6.79
CA SER A 14 -3.61 7.15 -7.80
C SER A 14 -3.41 6.27 -9.03
N ALA A 15 -4.51 5.94 -9.69
CA ALA A 15 -4.52 5.14 -10.90
C ALA A 15 -5.56 5.68 -11.90
N THR A 16 -5.29 5.52 -13.19
CA THR A 16 -6.26 5.86 -14.23
C THR A 16 -7.27 4.72 -14.44
N ASP A 17 -8.42 5.05 -15.05
CA ASP A 17 -9.43 4.07 -15.44
C ASP A 17 -8.86 2.97 -16.36
N ASP A 18 -7.99 3.35 -17.31
CA ASP A 18 -7.35 2.40 -18.22
C ASP A 18 -6.37 1.47 -17.49
N GLU A 19 -5.60 1.99 -16.52
CA GLU A 19 -4.67 1.20 -15.71
C GLU A 19 -5.42 0.17 -14.85
N ILE A 20 -6.56 0.56 -14.28
CA ILE A 20 -7.41 -0.33 -13.48
C ILE A 20 -8.04 -1.41 -14.37
N LYS A 21 -8.55 -1.04 -15.55
CA LYS A 21 -9.28 -1.97 -16.43
C LYS A 21 -8.36 -2.90 -17.22
N ASN A 22 -7.20 -2.40 -17.62
CA ASN A 22 -6.28 -3.09 -18.52
C ASN A 22 -4.86 -3.12 -17.92
N PRO A 23 -4.64 -3.79 -16.78
CA PRO A 23 -3.31 -3.92 -16.22
C PRO A 23 -2.40 -4.68 -17.20
N SER A 24 -1.31 -4.04 -17.63
CA SER A 24 -0.30 -4.69 -18.48
C SER A 24 0.59 -5.60 -17.63
N SER A 25 0.83 -6.84 -18.07
CA SER A 25 1.77 -7.78 -17.42
C SER A 25 3.20 -7.26 -17.37
N ASP A 26 3.56 -6.38 -18.31
CA ASP A 26 4.93 -5.94 -18.51
C ASP A 26 5.28 -4.75 -17.61
N ASN A 27 4.27 -4.03 -17.10
CA ASN A 27 4.46 -2.85 -16.28
C ASN A 27 3.21 -2.56 -15.42
N ILE A 28 2.85 -3.50 -14.55
CA ILE A 28 1.74 -3.31 -13.63
C ILE A 28 2.19 -2.47 -12.43
N LYS A 29 1.45 -1.40 -12.13
CA LYS A 29 1.70 -0.59 -10.93
C LYS A 29 1.27 -1.35 -9.69
N GLU A 30 2.05 -1.21 -8.62
CA GLU A 30 1.76 -1.84 -7.31
C GLU A 30 0.38 -1.42 -6.79
N GLU A 31 0.03 -0.14 -6.87
CA GLU A 31 -1.30 0.36 -6.48
C GLU A 31 -2.45 -0.28 -7.27
N VAL A 32 -2.24 -0.62 -8.54
CA VAL A 32 -3.25 -1.31 -9.37
C VAL A 32 -3.40 -2.75 -8.91
N LEU A 33 -2.30 -3.44 -8.60
CA LEU A 33 -2.34 -4.79 -8.02
C LEU A 33 -3.08 -4.80 -6.68
N LEU A 34 -2.75 -3.86 -5.78
CA LEU A 34 -3.38 -3.76 -4.47
C LEU A 34 -4.86 -3.40 -4.58
N PHE A 35 -5.26 -2.60 -5.57
CA PHE A 35 -6.65 -2.34 -5.88
C PHE A 35 -7.38 -3.59 -6.38
N GLN A 36 -6.82 -4.29 -7.37
CA GLN A 36 -7.41 -5.51 -7.95
C GLN A 36 -7.56 -6.65 -6.93
N THR A 37 -6.68 -6.69 -5.93
CA THR A 37 -6.71 -7.69 -4.85
C THR A 37 -7.52 -7.24 -3.62
N GLY A 38 -8.09 -6.03 -3.64
CA GLY A 38 -8.98 -5.51 -2.60
C GLY A 38 -8.29 -4.89 -1.37
N TYR A 39 -6.97 -4.72 -1.40
CA TYR A 39 -6.23 -3.99 -0.35
C TYR A 39 -6.41 -2.48 -0.46
N LEU A 40 -6.64 -1.95 -1.66
CA LEU A 40 -7.01 -0.56 -1.89
C LEU A 40 -8.45 -0.44 -2.40
N THR A 41 -9.08 0.69 -2.08
CA THR A 41 -10.39 1.11 -2.57
C THR A 41 -10.33 2.54 -3.09
N VAL A 42 -11.35 2.94 -3.86
CA VAL A 42 -11.50 4.33 -4.31
C VAL A 42 -11.87 5.21 -3.13
N GLU A 43 -11.06 6.23 -2.84
CA GLU A 43 -11.43 7.32 -1.95
C GLU A 43 -12.19 8.41 -2.69
N LYS A 44 -11.63 8.85 -3.81
CA LYS A 44 -12.17 9.93 -4.65
C LYS A 44 -11.88 9.62 -6.10
N PHE A 45 -12.65 10.23 -7.00
CA PHE A 45 -12.32 10.22 -8.42
C PHE A 45 -12.44 11.62 -9.00
N LYS A 46 -11.64 11.89 -10.02
CA LYS A 46 -11.69 13.11 -10.83
C LYS A 46 -11.94 12.69 -12.27
N ARG A 47 -12.93 13.31 -12.90
CA ARG A 47 -13.18 13.13 -14.33
C ARG A 47 -12.36 14.14 -15.11
N GLU A 48 -11.49 13.66 -15.98
CA GLU A 48 -10.71 14.46 -16.91
C GLU A 48 -11.19 14.25 -18.35
N ARG A 49 -10.70 15.06 -19.29
CA ARG A 49 -11.09 14.98 -20.71
C ARG A 49 -10.71 13.65 -21.36
N ILE A 50 -9.69 12.99 -20.83
CA ILE A 50 -9.07 11.75 -21.36
C ILE A 50 -9.40 10.51 -20.51
N GLY A 51 -10.19 10.63 -19.44
CA GLY A 51 -10.55 9.49 -18.59
C GLY A 51 -10.85 9.89 -17.15
N ALA A 52 -10.99 8.91 -16.27
CA ALA A 52 -11.08 9.15 -14.83
C ALA A 52 -9.75 8.83 -14.14
N ILE A 53 -9.39 9.63 -13.15
CA ILE A 53 -8.30 9.36 -12.21
C ILE A 53 -8.92 9.05 -10.86
N TYR A 54 -8.47 7.97 -10.24
CA TYR A 54 -8.92 7.49 -8.95
C TYR A 54 -7.83 7.72 -7.91
N ASP A 55 -8.18 8.43 -6.83
CA ASP A 55 -7.37 8.47 -5.62
C ASP A 55 -7.72 7.22 -4.81
N LEU A 56 -6.71 6.41 -4.50
CA LEU A 56 -6.84 5.12 -3.85
C LEU A 56 -6.36 5.18 -2.40
N LYS A 57 -7.01 4.41 -1.54
CA LYS A 57 -6.63 4.27 -0.13
C LYS A 57 -6.89 2.88 0.42
N ILE A 58 -6.29 2.57 1.56
CA ILE A 58 -6.67 1.40 2.35
C ILE A 58 -8.07 1.65 2.96
N PRO A 59 -9.04 0.72 2.80
CA PRO A 59 -10.44 0.98 3.12
C PRO A 59 -10.73 1.13 4.62
N ASN A 60 -10.00 0.40 5.46
CA ASN A 60 -10.16 0.40 6.91
C ASN A 60 -8.98 -0.30 7.60
N PHE A 61 -8.92 -0.17 8.93
CA PHE A 61 -7.89 -0.77 9.77
C PHE A 61 -7.77 -2.29 9.62
N LYS A 62 -8.88 -3.02 9.39
CA LYS A 62 -8.82 -4.49 9.28
C LYS A 62 -8.06 -4.92 8.02
N VAL A 63 -8.27 -4.22 6.91
CA VAL A 63 -7.55 -4.48 5.65
C VAL A 63 -6.09 -4.05 5.78
N GLU A 64 -5.83 -2.92 6.44
CA GLU A 64 -4.48 -2.45 6.73
C GLU A 64 -3.68 -3.49 7.54
N SER A 65 -4.21 -3.94 8.66
CA SER A 65 -3.54 -4.94 9.51
C SER A 65 -3.30 -6.25 8.76
N ALA A 66 -4.28 -6.72 7.96
CA ALA A 66 -4.14 -7.94 7.19
C ALA A 66 -3.05 -7.84 6.11
N LEU A 67 -2.92 -6.68 5.44
CA LEU A 67 -1.86 -6.42 4.48
C LEU A 67 -0.48 -6.52 5.15
N PHE A 68 -0.29 -5.80 6.25
CA PHE A 68 1.00 -5.80 6.96
C PHE A 68 1.34 -7.16 7.58
N GLU A 69 0.34 -7.84 8.17
CA GLU A 69 0.53 -9.19 8.72
C GLU A 69 0.97 -10.16 7.62
N ASN A 70 0.33 -10.14 6.45
CA ASN A 70 0.71 -10.98 5.32
C ASN A 70 2.13 -10.66 4.81
N LEU A 71 2.47 -9.38 4.67
CA LEU A 71 3.81 -8.97 4.23
C LEU A 71 4.90 -9.42 5.22
N ILE A 72 4.67 -9.23 6.53
CA ILE A 72 5.61 -9.65 7.56
C ILE A 72 5.77 -11.17 7.55
N ASN A 73 4.67 -11.92 7.52
CA ASN A 73 4.72 -13.38 7.50
C ASN A 73 5.40 -13.95 6.24
N GLN A 74 5.28 -13.26 5.10
CA GLN A 74 5.85 -13.71 3.82
C GLN A 74 7.36 -13.41 3.72
N TYR A 75 7.79 -12.25 4.21
CA TYR A 75 9.15 -11.72 3.97
C TYR A 75 10.03 -11.65 5.22
N SER A 76 9.50 -12.03 6.38
CA SER A 76 10.24 -12.06 7.64
C SER A 76 10.05 -13.41 8.34
N SER A 77 11.05 -13.80 9.12
CA SER A 77 10.93 -14.91 10.08
C SER A 77 10.38 -14.47 11.44
N ILE A 78 10.10 -13.18 11.59
CA ILE A 78 9.58 -12.57 12.81
C ILE A 78 8.04 -12.58 12.71
N SER A 79 7.37 -13.07 13.76
CA SER A 79 5.90 -13.00 13.81
C SER A 79 5.42 -11.55 13.86
N TYR A 80 4.20 -11.30 13.37
CA TYR A 80 3.58 -9.97 13.43
C TYR A 80 3.58 -9.37 14.85
N ILE A 81 3.29 -10.17 15.87
CA ILE A 81 3.29 -9.73 17.28
C ILE A 81 4.69 -9.27 17.71
N ASN A 82 5.72 -10.05 17.42
CA ASN A 82 7.10 -9.70 17.77
C ASN A 82 7.57 -8.45 17.02
N PHE A 83 7.09 -8.25 15.79
CA PHE A 83 7.36 -7.04 15.02
C PHE A 83 6.74 -5.80 15.68
N LEU A 84 5.48 -5.88 16.12
CA LEU A 84 4.82 -4.79 16.84
C LEU A 84 5.54 -4.45 18.15
N GLU A 85 5.89 -5.45 18.95
CA GLU A 85 6.64 -5.23 20.20
C GLU A 85 8.00 -4.55 19.96
N TYR A 86 8.66 -4.92 18.86
CA TYR A 86 9.93 -4.30 18.48
C TYR A 86 9.72 -2.84 18.06
N GLY A 87 8.67 -2.54 17.27
CA GLY A 87 8.28 -1.19 16.89
C GLY A 87 8.00 -0.29 18.10
N ASP A 88 7.23 -0.78 19.07
CA ASP A 88 6.91 -0.05 20.30
C ASP A 88 8.16 0.28 21.12
N LYS A 89 9.10 -0.68 21.22
CA LYS A 89 10.40 -0.44 21.87
C LYS A 89 11.16 0.69 21.17
N LEU A 90 11.25 0.66 19.84
CA LEU A 90 11.95 1.69 19.07
C LEU A 90 11.34 3.08 19.27
N LEU A 91 10.01 3.20 19.26
CA LEU A 91 9.33 4.47 19.50
C LEU A 91 9.64 5.02 20.89
N LYS A 92 9.61 4.16 21.91
CA LYS A 92 9.97 4.54 23.29
C LYS A 92 11.39 5.10 23.42
N TYR A 93 12.35 4.55 22.68
CA TYR A 93 13.75 5.00 22.71
C TYR A 93 14.03 6.22 21.83
N THR A 94 13.17 6.53 20.86
CA THR A 94 13.39 7.62 19.89
C THR A 94 12.69 8.92 20.29
N ILE A 95 11.57 8.81 21.01
CA ILE A 95 10.75 9.96 21.47
C ILE A 95 10.85 10.13 23.00
N GLY A 96 11.68 9.32 23.67
CA GLY A 96 11.90 9.32 25.12
C GLY A 96 13.21 9.98 25.54
#